data_AF-A0A7W2MJB6-F1
#
_entry.id   AF-A0A7W2MJB6-F1
#
_cell.length_a   1.000
_cell.length_b   1.000
_cell.length_c   1.000
_cell.angle_alpha   90.00
_cell.angle_beta   90.00
_cell.angle_gamma   90.00
#
_symmetry.space_group_name_H-M   'P 1'
#
loop_
_entity.id
_entity.type
_entity.pdbx_description
1 polymer ?
#
loop_
_entity_poly.entity_id
_entity_poly.type
_entity_poly.pdbx_seq_one_letter_code
_entity_poly.pdbx_strand_id
1 'polypeptide(L)'
;MRLQKQPFTERRKEPPEHSVWWKKLSLAQKFSAGSLGKFGYELLFIRNEEGRSIAVLSNNNGTVIITEDGEINGSPEITIR
;
A
#
# COMPACT_ATOMS: atom_id res chain seq x y z
N MET A 1 24.90 -0.23 40.48
CA MET A 1 24.73 -1.09 39.29
C MET A 1 23.67 -0.47 38.40
N ARG A 2 24.03 0.03 37.20
CA ARG A 2 23.08 0.70 36.29
C ARG A 2 22.36 -0.37 35.46
N LEU A 3 21.05 -0.53 35.69
CA LEU A 3 20.19 -1.38 34.86
C LEU A 3 19.95 -0.63 33.54
N GLN A 4 20.78 -0.93 32.54
CA GLN A 4 20.63 -0.41 31.18
C GLN A 4 19.42 -1.10 30.55
N LYS A 5 18.22 -0.53 30.78
CA LYS A 5 17.00 -0.91 30.08
C LYS A 5 17.21 -0.58 28.61
N GLN A 6 17.64 -1.57 27.85
CA GLN A 6 17.61 -1.53 26.39
C GLN A 6 16.18 -1.17 26.00
N PRO A 7 15.94 -0.11 25.19
CA PRO A 7 14.62 0.13 24.66
C PRO A 7 14.31 -1.08 23.78
N PHE A 8 13.43 -1.94 24.28
CA PHE A 8 12.76 -2.94 23.48
C PHE A 8 11.92 -2.14 22.48
N THR A 9 12.51 -1.79 21.35
CA THR A 9 11.75 -1.31 20.20
C THR A 9 10.78 -2.43 19.89
N GLU A 10 9.53 -2.25 20.30
CA GLU A 10 8.40 -3.00 19.78
C GLU A 10 8.44 -2.83 18.26
N ARG A 11 9.06 -3.79 17.58
CA ARG A 11 9.08 -3.91 16.11
C ARG A 11 7.73 -4.34 15.56
N ARG A 12 6.68 -4.31 16.38
CA ARG A 12 5.31 -4.53 15.97
C ARG A 12 4.72 -3.15 15.65
N LYS A 13 5.14 -2.58 14.52
CA LYS A 13 4.40 -1.47 13.93
C LYS A 13 3.01 -2.02 13.64
N GLU A 14 2.04 -1.55 14.40
CA GLU A 14 0.61 -1.70 14.10
C GLU A 14 0.41 -1.53 12.57
N PRO A 15 -0.47 -2.31 11.93
CA PRO A 15 -0.74 -2.14 10.51
C PRO A 15 -1.02 -0.65 10.29
N PRO A 16 -0.23 0.04 9.44
CA PRO A 16 -0.40 1.47 9.27
C PRO A 16 -1.85 1.69 8.88
N GLU A 17 -2.58 2.50 9.66
CA GLU A 17 -3.96 2.83 9.35
C GLU A 17 -4.06 3.23 7.87
N HIS A 18 -5.14 2.87 7.18
CA HIS A 18 -5.34 3.10 5.73
C HIS A 18 -4.90 4.50 5.26
N SER A 19 -5.09 5.51 6.12
CA SER A 19 -4.65 6.89 5.96
C SER A 19 -3.13 7.05 5.76
N VAL A 20 -2.30 6.26 6.44
CA VAL A 20 -0.84 6.23 6.29
C VAL A 20 -0.45 5.67 4.94
N TRP A 21 -1.13 4.63 4.45
CA TRP A 21 -0.92 4.13 3.10
C TRP A 21 -1.31 5.18 2.07
N TRP A 22 -2.48 5.81 2.23
CA TRP A 22 -2.87 6.91 1.35
C TRP A 22 -1.84 8.02 1.32
N LYS A 23 -1.25 8.40 2.46
CA LYS A 23 -0.19 9.42 2.51
C LYS A 23 1.07 9.01 1.73
N LYS A 24 1.44 7.73 1.73
CA LYS A 24 2.61 7.20 1.01
C LYS A 24 2.45 7.16 -0.52
N LEU A 25 1.23 7.24 -1.02
CA LEU A 25 0.98 7.25 -2.45
C LEU A 25 1.41 8.58 -3.09
N SER A 26 1.93 8.48 -4.31
CA SER A 26 2.13 9.65 -5.18
C SER A 26 0.80 10.33 -5.52
N LEU A 27 0.85 11.58 -5.97
CA LEU A 27 -0.35 12.32 -6.37
C LEU A 27 -1.12 11.58 -7.47
N ALA A 28 -0.40 11.05 -8.46
CA ALA A 28 -0.98 10.29 -9.56
C ALA A 28 -1.62 8.98 -9.06
N GLN A 29 -0.96 8.27 -8.14
CA GLN A 29 -1.53 7.08 -7.49
C GLN A 29 -2.80 7.38 -6.73
N LYS A 30 -2.84 8.45 -5.92
CA LYS A 30 -4.04 8.86 -5.17
C LYS A 30 -5.21 9.14 -6.11
N PHE A 31 -4.94 9.74 -7.25
CA PHE A 31 -5.97 10.06 -8.24
C PHE A 31 -6.58 8.79 -8.85
N SER A 32 -5.73 7.87 -9.29
CA SER A 32 -6.14 6.57 -9.83
C SER A 32 -6.84 5.71 -8.77
N ALA A 33 -6.29 5.67 -7.56
CA ALA A 33 -6.82 4.90 -6.45
C ALA A 33 -8.17 5.45 -5.96
N GLY A 34 -8.34 6.78 -5.96
CA GLY A 34 -9.62 7.43 -5.67
C GLY A 34 -10.69 7.15 -6.73
N SER A 35 -10.29 7.04 -8.00
CA SER A 35 -11.20 6.60 -9.07
C SER A 35 -11.62 5.14 -8.86
N LEU A 36 -10.67 4.25 -8.57
CA LEU A 36 -10.92 2.83 -8.28
C LEU A 36 -11.77 2.63 -7.02
N GLY A 37 -11.63 3.48 -6.00
CA GLY A 37 -12.51 3.48 -4.83
C GLY A 37 -13.99 3.63 -5.18
N LYS A 38 -14.33 4.41 -6.24
CA LYS A 38 -15.72 4.53 -6.73
C LYS A 38 -16.25 3.24 -7.37
N PHE A 39 -15.36 2.39 -7.86
CA PHE A 39 -15.68 1.07 -8.40
C PHE A 39 -15.66 -0.04 -7.32
N GLY A 40 -15.49 0.33 -6.05
CA GLY A 40 -15.46 -0.62 -4.94
C GLY A 40 -14.11 -1.33 -4.76
N TYR A 41 -13.03 -0.77 -5.29
CA TYR A 41 -11.68 -1.25 -4.99
C TYR A 41 -11.19 -0.65 -3.68
N GLU A 42 -10.70 -1.53 -2.81
CA GLU A 42 -10.10 -1.16 -1.54
C GLU A 42 -8.58 -1.33 -1.61
N LEU A 43 -7.86 -0.36 -1.03
CA LEU A 43 -6.41 -0.43 -0.95
C LEU A 43 -5.98 -1.49 0.05
N LEU A 44 -5.39 -2.58 -0.44
CA LEU A 44 -4.95 -3.67 0.43
C LEU A 44 -3.61 -3.37 1.09
N PHE A 45 -2.64 -2.85 0.33
CA PHE A 45 -1.31 -2.50 0.83
C PHE A 45 -0.54 -1.73 -0.24
N ILE A 46 0.60 -1.17 0.17
CA ILE A 46 1.56 -0.54 -0.75
C ILE A 46 2.84 -1.34 -0.67
N ARG A 47 3.30 -1.81 -1.83
CA ARG A 47 4.63 -2.41 -1.99
C ARG A 47 5.57 -1.39 -2.61
N ASN A 48 6.86 -1.52 -2.36
CA ASN A 48 7.88 -0.78 -3.10
C ASN A 48 8.65 -1.81 -3.92
N GLU A 49 8.68 -1.64 -5.22
CA GLU A 49 9.35 -2.54 -6.18
C GLU A 49 10.34 -1.71 -6.99
N GLU A 50 11.61 -2.09 -6.96
CA GLU A 50 12.70 -1.36 -7.64
C GLU A 50 12.77 0.15 -7.32
N GLY A 51 12.40 0.52 -6.08
CA GLY A 51 12.38 1.93 -5.64
C GLY A 51 11.13 2.71 -6.09
N ARG A 52 10.19 2.07 -6.78
CA ARG A 52 8.89 2.65 -7.15
C ARG A 52 7.84 2.20 -6.15
N SER A 53 7.05 3.15 -5.66
CA SER A 53 5.88 2.80 -4.84
C SER A 53 4.77 2.25 -5.72
N ILE A 54 4.22 1.10 -5.38
CA ILE A 54 3.11 0.44 -6.08
C ILE A 54 1.97 0.22 -5.08
N ALA A 55 0.83 0.84 -5.36
CA ALA A 55 -0.41 0.61 -4.61
C ALA A 55 -1.06 -0.68 -5.11
N VAL A 56 -1.45 -1.57 -4.21
CA VAL A 56 -2.22 -2.78 -4.57
C VAL A 56 -3.63 -2.60 -4.03
N LEU A 57 -4.61 -2.62 -4.92
CA LEU A 57 -6.02 -2.54 -4.59
C LEU A 57 -6.72 -3.82 -5.03
N SER A 58 -7.74 -4.23 -4.32
CA SER A 58 -8.55 -5.37 -4.74
C SER A 58 -10.03 -5.07 -4.51
N ASN A 59 -10.87 -5.66 -5.34
CA ASN A 59 -12.30 -5.77 -5.10
C ASN A 59 -12.73 -7.23 -5.24
N ASN A 60 -14.02 -7.48 -5.14
CA ASN A 60 -14.61 -8.81 -5.33
C ASN A 60 -14.44 -9.38 -6.75
N ASN A 61 -14.03 -8.55 -7.73
CA ASN A 61 -13.87 -8.92 -9.14
C ASN A 61 -12.40 -9.21 -9.51
N GLY A 62 -11.43 -8.69 -8.76
CA GLY A 62 -10.01 -8.90 -9.03
C GLY A 62 -9.10 -7.92 -8.29
N THR A 63 -7.81 -8.06 -8.56
CA THR A 63 -6.75 -7.22 -7.99
C THR A 63 -6.16 -6.34 -9.06
N VAL A 64 -5.94 -5.07 -8.71
CA VAL A 64 -5.32 -4.07 -9.57
C VAL A 64 -4.14 -3.46 -8.84
N ILE A 65 -3.11 -3.07 -9.58
CA ILE A 65 -2.02 -2.29 -9.03
C ILE A 65 -1.97 -0.92 -9.67
N ILE A 66 -1.43 0.05 -8.95
CA ILE A 66 -1.21 1.39 -9.44
C ILE A 66 0.25 1.73 -9.23
N THR A 67 0.96 2.02 -10.31
CA THR A 67 2.37 2.44 -10.24
C THR A 67 2.48 3.88 -9.76
N GLU A 68 3.67 4.33 -9.36
CA GLU A 68 3.92 5.70 -8.88
C GLU A 68 3.44 6.80 -9.84
N ASP A 69 3.45 6.51 -11.14
CA ASP A 69 3.00 7.39 -12.23
C ASP A 69 1.46 7.45 -12.36
N GLY A 70 0.74 6.63 -11.60
CA GLY A 70 -0.72 6.54 -11.63
C GLY A 70 -1.25 5.55 -12.66
N GLU A 71 -0.40 4.75 -13.30
CA GLU A 71 -0.82 3.74 -14.25
C GLU A 71 -1.52 2.57 -13.53
N ILE A 72 -2.78 2.32 -13.90
CA ILE A 72 -3.59 1.24 -13.35
C ILE A 72 -3.35 -0.02 -14.18
N ASN A 73 -2.78 -1.04 -13.56
CA ASN A 73 -2.60 -2.36 -14.13
C ASN A 73 -3.62 -3.30 -13.49
N GLY A 74 -4.66 -3.66 -14.26
CA GLY A 74 -5.78 -4.49 -13.80
C GLY A 74 -5.58 -6.00 -14.00
N SER A 75 -4.49 -6.39 -14.65
CA SER A 75 -4.04 -7.79 -14.75
C SER A 75 -2.59 -7.90 -14.34
N PRO A 76 -2.25 -7.49 -13.10
CA PRO A 76 -0.89 -7.63 -12.62
C PRO A 76 -0.61 -9.13 -12.39
N GLU A 77 0.53 -9.61 -12.87
CA GLU A 77 0.99 -11.00 -12.69
C GLU A 77 1.47 -11.24 -11.24
N ILE A 78 0.67 -10.81 -10.25
CA ILE A 78 0.95 -10.93 -8.83
C ILE A 78 0.22 -12.15 -8.28
N THR A 79 0.99 -13.16 -7.89
CA THR A 79 0.46 -14.29 -7.13
C THR A 79 0.37 -13.88 -5.66
N ILE A 80 -0.85 -13.61 -5.16
CA ILE A 80 -1.08 -13.50 -3.72
C ILE A 80 -1.06 -14.93 -3.16
N ARG A 81 -0.05 -15.27 -2.35
CA ARG A 81 0.20 -16.59 -1.76
C ARG A 81 0.23 -16.54 -0.24
#